data_AF-A0A3N8CTI2-F1
#
_entry.id   AF-A0A3N8CTI2-F1
#
_cell.length_a   1.000
_cell.length_b   1.000
_cell.length_c   1.000
_cell.angle_alpha   90.00
_cell.angle_beta   90.00
_cell.angle_gamma   90.00
#
_symmetry.space_group_name_H-M   'P 1'
#
loop_
_entity.id
_entity.type
_entity.pdbx_description
1 polymer ?
#
loop_
_entity_poly.entity_id
_entity_poly.type
_entity_poly.pdbx_seq_one_letter_code
_entity_poly.pdbx_strand_id
1 'polypeptide(L)'
;MSIKTGHPLMRCDSGLLTVERTAGATALAVEHLAQPESDGFALIGNGALGFAHLRHLASGRAWKTVRVYSPEFSADEVRRDLVKSIDPRVVVIDKLNACATRTLRRSARRPASQY
;
A
#
# COMPACT_ATOMS: atom_id res chain seq x y z
N MET A 1 -22.66 11.01 -18.01
CA MET A 1 -23.92 11.69 -18.39
C MET A 1 -23.70 13.19 -18.23
N SER A 2 -24.25 14.00 -19.12
CA SER A 2 -24.28 15.45 -18.93
C SER A 2 -25.23 15.79 -17.79
N ILE A 3 -24.77 16.56 -16.79
CA ILE A 3 -25.62 17.05 -15.70
C ILE A 3 -26.69 18.03 -16.23
N LYS A 4 -26.40 18.75 -17.32
CA LYS A 4 -27.31 19.74 -17.91
C LYS A 4 -28.39 19.12 -18.79
N THR A 5 -28.05 18.11 -19.59
CA THR A 5 -28.91 17.62 -20.67
C THR A 5 -29.32 16.15 -20.55
N GLY A 6 -28.75 15.39 -19.61
CA GLY A 6 -29.03 13.96 -19.46
C GLY A 6 -28.48 13.09 -20.60
N HIS A 7 -27.79 13.64 -21.60
CA HIS A 7 -27.23 12.83 -22.68
C HIS A 7 -25.96 12.08 -22.25
N PRO A 8 -25.71 10.87 -22.77
CA PRO A 8 -24.46 10.15 -22.55
C PRO A 8 -23.30 10.94 -23.20
N LEU A 9 -22.25 11.21 -22.41
CA LEU A 9 -21.07 11.95 -22.87
C LEU A 9 -19.93 11.01 -23.30
N MET A 10 -19.86 9.83 -22.67
CA MET A 10 -18.78 8.88 -22.86
C MET A 10 -19.30 7.50 -22.48
N ARG A 11 -18.86 6.50 -23.26
CA ARG A 11 -18.86 5.10 -22.88
C ARG A 11 -17.41 4.64 -22.94
N CYS A 12 -16.87 4.26 -21.80
CA CYS A 12 -15.50 3.78 -21.70
C CYS A 12 -15.45 2.54 -20.81
N ASP A 13 -14.38 1.76 -20.98
CA ASP A 13 -14.00 0.81 -19.94
C ASP A 13 -13.51 1.57 -18.70
N SER A 14 -13.93 1.12 -17.52
CA SER A 14 -13.61 1.77 -16.24
C SER A 14 -12.75 0.88 -15.34
N GLY A 15 -12.18 -0.20 -15.88
CA GLY A 15 -11.38 -1.15 -15.12
C GLY A 15 -10.16 -0.47 -14.49
N LEU A 16 -9.35 0.21 -15.31
CA LEU A 16 -8.17 0.94 -14.82
C LEU A 16 -8.57 2.09 -13.87
N LEU A 17 -9.62 2.85 -14.20
CA LEU A 17 -10.15 3.90 -13.32
C LEU A 17 -10.56 3.34 -11.95
N THR A 18 -11.14 2.14 -11.92
CA THR A 18 -11.53 1.47 -10.68
C THR A 18 -10.32 1.04 -9.85
N VAL A 19 -9.27 0.54 -10.50
CA VAL A 19 -8.01 0.19 -9.82
C VAL A 19 -7.36 1.43 -9.21
N GLU A 20 -7.16 2.48 -10.00
CA GLU A 20 -6.46 3.68 -9.54
C GLU A 20 -7.25 4.46 -8.47
N ARG A 21 -8.57 4.61 -8.64
CA ARG A 21 -9.38 5.33 -7.63
C ARG A 21 -9.46 4.58 -6.30
N THR A 22 -9.47 3.24 -6.33
CA THR A 22 -9.44 2.41 -5.11
C THR A 22 -8.11 2.59 -4.39
N ALA A 23 -7.00 2.56 -5.14
CA ALA A 23 -5.68 2.78 -4.57
C ALA A 23 -5.49 4.18 -3.98
N GLY A 24 -5.94 5.20 -4.69
CA GLY A 24 -5.89 6.60 -4.23
C GLY A 24 -6.75 6.83 -2.99
N ALA A 25 -7.95 6.24 -2.91
CA ALA A 25 -8.80 6.33 -1.72
C ALA A 25 -8.12 5.71 -0.49
N THR A 26 -7.44 4.56 -0.64
CA THR A 26 -6.65 3.98 0.45
C THR A 26 -5.47 4.86 0.84
N ALA A 27 -4.78 5.48 -0.12
CA ALA A 27 -3.68 6.41 0.19
C ALA A 27 -4.15 7.62 1.01
N LEU A 28 -5.29 8.22 0.63
CA LEU A 28 -5.92 9.31 1.39
C LEU A 28 -6.32 8.84 2.80
N ALA A 29 -6.89 7.64 2.93
CA ALA A 29 -7.23 7.08 4.24
C ALA A 29 -5.98 6.88 5.11
N VAL A 30 -4.89 6.35 4.54
CA VAL A 30 -3.61 6.22 5.27
C VAL A 30 -3.05 7.57 5.67
N GLU A 31 -3.11 8.57 4.80
CA GLU A 31 -2.65 9.93 5.08
C GLU A 31 -3.33 10.53 6.32
N HIS A 32 -4.65 10.36 6.46
CA HIS A 32 -5.42 10.94 7.55
C HIS A 32 -5.57 10.05 8.79
N LEU A 33 -5.52 8.72 8.63
CA LEU A 33 -5.89 7.78 9.70
C LEU A 33 -4.72 6.97 10.25
N ALA A 34 -3.60 6.84 9.51
CA ALA A 34 -2.44 6.12 10.04
C ALA A 34 -1.74 6.94 11.13
N GLN A 35 -1.30 6.28 12.20
CA GLN A 35 -0.59 6.93 13.32
C GLN A 35 0.55 7.81 12.79
N PRO A 36 0.76 9.03 13.32
CA PRO A 36 1.78 9.95 12.80
C PRO A 36 3.19 9.34 12.77
N GLU A 37 3.52 8.52 13.76
CA GLU A 37 4.83 7.85 13.89
C GLU A 37 4.96 6.58 13.02
N SER A 38 3.98 6.26 12.17
CA SER A 38 4.05 5.10 11.29
C SER A 38 5.05 5.37 10.17
N ASP A 39 6.17 4.65 10.18
CA ASP A 39 7.23 4.75 9.17
C ASP A 39 7.33 3.50 8.28
N GLY A 40 6.33 2.62 8.31
CA GLY A 40 6.26 1.50 7.37
C GLY A 40 4.87 0.88 7.30
N PHE A 41 4.63 0.11 6.23
CA PHE A 41 3.39 -0.63 6.03
C PHE A 41 3.63 -2.03 5.48
N ALA A 42 2.58 -2.84 5.51
CA ALA A 42 2.55 -4.19 4.96
C ALA A 42 1.50 -4.24 3.85
N LEU A 43 1.88 -4.73 2.68
CA LEU A 43 1.01 -4.99 1.54
C LEU A 43 0.83 -6.51 1.38
N ILE A 44 -0.41 -6.96 1.43
CA ILE A 44 -0.77 -8.37 1.30
C ILE A 44 -1.46 -8.57 -0.05
N GLY A 45 -0.85 -9.37 -0.93
CA GLY A 45 -1.28 -9.59 -2.31
C GLY A 45 -0.45 -8.80 -3.33
N ASN A 46 -0.33 -9.36 -4.54
CA ASN A 46 0.45 -8.82 -5.66
C ASN A 46 -0.37 -8.73 -6.97
N GLY A 47 -1.69 -8.67 -6.86
CA GLY A 47 -2.57 -8.42 -8.01
C GLY A 47 -2.53 -6.96 -8.48
N ALA A 48 -3.34 -6.63 -9.50
CA ALA A 48 -3.39 -5.28 -10.08
C ALA A 48 -3.64 -4.17 -9.03
N LEU A 49 -4.53 -4.41 -8.06
CA LEU A 49 -4.77 -3.48 -6.95
C LEU A 49 -3.58 -3.38 -5.99
N GLY A 50 -2.87 -4.48 -5.73
CA GLY A 50 -1.67 -4.47 -4.86
C GLY A 50 -0.58 -3.57 -5.44
N PHE A 51 -0.32 -3.69 -6.74
CA PHE A 51 0.59 -2.81 -7.46
C PHE A 51 0.15 -1.35 -7.44
N ALA A 52 -1.15 -1.08 -7.61
CA ALA A 52 -1.67 0.27 -7.52
C ALA A 52 -1.54 0.86 -6.11
N HIS A 53 -1.90 0.11 -5.07
CA HIS A 53 -1.69 0.52 -3.68
C HIS A 53 -0.22 0.82 -3.39
N LEU A 54 0.71 -0.02 -3.86
CA LEU A 54 2.13 0.22 -3.69
C LEU A 54 2.55 1.57 -4.30
N ARG A 55 2.15 1.84 -5.55
CA ARG A 55 2.46 3.10 -6.24
C ARG A 55 1.88 4.32 -5.51
N HIS A 56 0.60 4.27 -5.14
CA HIS A 56 -0.07 5.39 -4.47
C HIS A 56 0.44 5.64 -3.04
N LEU A 57 0.76 4.57 -2.30
CA LEU A 57 1.28 4.70 -0.94
C LEU A 57 2.74 5.12 -0.93
N ALA A 58 3.57 4.65 -1.88
CA ALA A 58 5.00 4.95 -1.95
C ALA A 58 5.31 6.45 -1.90
N SER A 59 4.47 7.29 -2.53
CA SER A 59 4.64 8.75 -2.55
C SER A 59 4.06 9.48 -1.34
N GLY A 60 3.21 8.85 -0.54
CA GLY A 60 2.40 9.54 0.47
C GLY A 60 3.12 9.91 1.77
N ARG A 61 4.16 9.17 2.18
CA ARG A 61 4.94 9.44 3.41
C ARG A 61 6.40 8.99 3.25
N ALA A 62 7.26 9.45 4.15
CA ALA A 62 8.65 9.01 4.27
C ALA A 62 8.76 7.60 4.88
N TRP A 63 8.18 6.60 4.22
CA TRP A 63 8.29 5.20 4.62
C TRP A 63 9.77 4.80 4.66
N LYS A 64 10.16 4.10 5.72
CA LYS A 64 11.44 3.43 5.89
C LYS A 64 11.36 1.96 5.51
N THR A 65 10.19 1.34 5.61
CA THR A 65 10.04 -0.10 5.32
C THR A 65 8.70 -0.37 4.65
N VAL A 66 8.74 -1.00 3.48
CA VAL A 66 7.55 -1.48 2.77
C VAL A 66 7.65 -3.00 2.68
N ARG A 67 6.77 -3.72 3.37
CA ARG A 67 6.79 -5.19 3.35
C ARG A 67 5.72 -5.70 2.42
N VAL A 68 6.04 -6.65 1.57
CA VAL A 68 5.09 -7.21 0.62
C VAL A 68 5.08 -8.72 0.75
N TYR A 69 3.89 -9.32 0.86
CA TYR A 69 3.71 -10.76 0.87
C TYR A 69 2.62 -11.15 -0.12
N SER A 70 2.85 -12.21 -0.87
CA SER A 70 1.82 -12.97 -1.56
C SER A 70 2.27 -14.44 -1.66
N PRO A 71 1.35 -15.42 -1.63
CA PRO A 71 1.68 -16.84 -1.76
C PRO A 71 2.51 -17.16 -3.02
N GLU A 72 2.20 -16.46 -4.12
CA GLU A 72 2.76 -16.70 -5.45
C GLU A 72 4.22 -16.27 -5.57
N PHE A 73 4.71 -15.37 -4.71
CA PHE A 73 6.12 -14.97 -4.76
C PHE A 73 7.05 -16.15 -4.55
N SER A 74 6.67 -17.18 -3.78
CA SER A 74 7.52 -18.37 -3.59
C SER A 74 7.93 -19.05 -4.90
N ALA A 75 7.13 -18.94 -5.96
CA ALA A 75 7.33 -19.60 -7.24
C ALA A 75 7.56 -18.62 -8.41
N ASP A 76 7.48 -17.30 -8.18
CA ASP A 76 7.49 -16.29 -9.24
C ASP A 76 8.50 -15.17 -8.95
N GLU A 77 9.73 -15.39 -9.39
CA GLU A 77 10.85 -14.45 -9.24
C GLU A 77 10.64 -13.16 -10.06
N VAL A 78 10.02 -13.25 -11.25
CA VAL A 78 9.70 -12.10 -12.10
C VAL A 78 8.76 -11.14 -11.36
N ARG A 79 7.72 -11.66 -10.69
CA ARG A 79 6.83 -10.84 -9.87
C ARG A 79 7.51 -10.24 -8.66
N ARG A 80 8.47 -10.94 -8.03
CA ARG A 80 9.27 -10.37 -6.93
C ARG A 80 10.04 -9.16 -7.41
N ASP A 81 10.70 -9.27 -8.55
CA ASP A 81 11.54 -8.19 -9.08
C ASP A 81 10.71 -7.01 -9.59
N LEU A 82 9.56 -7.27 -10.21
CA LEU A 82 8.61 -6.22 -10.58
C LEU A 82 8.11 -5.42 -9.36
N VAL A 83 7.81 -6.10 -8.25
CA VAL A 83 7.38 -5.41 -7.03
C VAL A 83 8.51 -4.56 -6.44
N LYS A 84 9.76 -5.04 -6.48
CA LYS A 84 10.94 -4.28 -6.03
C LYS A 84 11.27 -3.11 -6.94
N SER A 85 11.00 -3.20 -8.25
CA SER A 85 11.29 -2.11 -9.19
C SER A 85 10.39 -0.89 -9.01
N ILE A 86 9.25 -1.05 -8.33
CA ILE A 86 8.31 0.05 -8.07
C ILE A 86 8.80 0.95 -6.93
N ASP A 87 9.39 0.36 -5.89
CA ASP A 87 9.91 1.12 -4.77
C ASP A 87 11.12 0.39 -4.15
N PRO A 88 12.30 1.02 -4.06
CA PRO A 88 13.52 0.37 -3.56
C PRO A 88 13.44 -0.02 -2.07
N ARG A 89 12.45 0.48 -1.31
CA ARG A 89 12.23 0.16 0.11
C ARG A 89 11.44 -1.13 0.32
N VAL A 90 11.03 -1.77 -0.77
CA VAL A 90 10.26 -3.01 -0.76
C VAL A 90 11.11 -4.18 -0.28
N VAL A 91 10.59 -4.87 0.72
CA VAL A 91 11.10 -6.15 1.22
C VAL A 91 10.02 -7.20 1.01
N VAL A 92 10.30 -8.17 0.14
CA VAL A 92 9.41 -9.32 -0.05
C VAL A 92 9.58 -10.27 1.13
N ILE A 93 8.47 -10.63 1.77
CA ILE A 93 8.41 -11.52 2.92
C ILE A 93 7.75 -12.83 2.49
N ASP A 94 8.30 -13.98 2.90
CA ASP A 94 7.80 -15.30 2.48
C ASP A 94 6.66 -15.86 3.35
N LYS A 95 6.35 -15.20 4.49
CA LYS A 95 5.27 -15.62 5.42
C LYS A 95 4.35 -14.47 5.79
N LEU A 96 3.04 -14.69 5.71
CA LEU A 96 2.01 -13.69 6.02
C LEU A 96 2.19 -13.06 7.41
N ASN A 97 2.36 -13.89 8.44
CA ASN A 97 2.49 -13.42 9.83
C ASN A 97 3.73 -12.53 10.04
N ALA A 98 4.84 -12.87 9.38
CA ALA A 98 6.06 -12.07 9.42
C ALA A 98 5.86 -10.71 8.70
N CYS A 99 5.06 -10.68 7.64
CA CYS A 99 4.73 -9.45 6.92
C CYS A 99 3.81 -8.54 7.73
N ALA A 100 2.83 -9.10 8.46
CA ALA A 100 1.86 -8.32 9.24
C ALA A 100 2.44 -7.78 10.56
N THR A 101 3.36 -8.51 11.19
CA THR A 101 3.87 -8.15 12.52
C THR A 101 4.75 -6.90 12.46
N ARG A 102 4.40 -5.79 13.13
CA ARG A 102 5.28 -4.62 13.20
C ARG A 102 6.62 -5.04 13.83
N THR A 103 7.73 -4.90 13.10
CA THR A 103 9.06 -5.04 13.69
C THR A 103 9.22 -3.90 14.68
N LEU A 104 8.89 -4.16 15.95
CA LEU A 104 9.02 -3.19 17.01
C LEU A 104 10.50 -2.84 17.14
N ARG A 105 10.94 -1.68 16.63
CA ARG A 105 12.06 -1.01 17.28
C ARG A 105 11.60 -0.77 18.71
N ARG A 106 12.32 -1.36 19.68
CA ARG A 106 12.18 -1.05 21.11
C ARG A 106 12.35 0.46 21.26
N SER A 107 11.26 1.20 21.18
CA SER A 107 11.19 2.57 21.67
C SER A 107 11.37 2.46 23.18
N ALA A 108 12.41 3.10 23.71
CA ALA A 108 12.66 3.17 25.14
C ALA A 108 11.36 3.59 25.83
N ARG A 109 10.90 2.74 26.74
CA ARG A 109 9.74 2.95 27.62
C ARG A 109 9.84 4.38 28.16
N ARG A 110 8.93 5.29 27.77
CA ARG A 110 8.80 6.58 28.47
C ARG A 110 8.51 6.26 29.94
N PRO A 111 9.29 6.76 30.92
CA PRO A 111 8.94 6.56 32.32
C PRO A 111 7.59 7.22 32.57
N ALA A 112 6.73 6.52 33.29
CA ALA A 112 5.43 7.03 33.71
C ALA A 112 5.66 8.33 34.50
N SER A 113 5.11 9.42 33.99
CA SER A 113 4.99 10.66 34.76
C SER A 113 4.04 10.37 35.92
N GLN A 114 4.59 10.28 37.13
CA GLN A 114 3.80 10.40 38.35
C GLN A 114 3.36 11.86 38.47
N TYR A 115 2.05 12.08 38.37
CA TYR A 115 1.34 13.20 39.00
C TYR A 115 0.06 12.64 39.60
#